data_AF-A0A847G068-F1
#
_entry.id   AF-A0A847G068-F1
#
_cell.length_a   1.000
_cell.length_b   1.000
_cell.length_c   1.000
_cell.angle_alpha   90.00
_cell.angle_beta   90.00
_cell.angle_gamma   90.00
#
_symmetry.space_group_name_H-M   'P 1'
#
loop_
_entity.id
_entity.type
_entity.pdbx_description
1 polymer ?
#
loop_
_entity_poly.entity_id
_entity_poly.type
_entity_poly.pdbx_seq_one_letter_code
_entity_poly.pdbx_strand_id
1 'polypeptide(L)'
;MLISLLNLISSNPIATLEDLGEQLAVSPELIETMVADLTKRGYLKAYEDCTSTCENCPMSRVCGTGTRPKIWTLTEKGHPMVQSSNSPKQ
;
A
#
# COMPACT_ATOMS: atom_id res chain seq x y z
N MET A 1 -9.05 2.25 12.92
CA MET A 1 -8.62 3.00 11.72
C MET A 1 -7.34 2.46 11.09
N LEU A 2 -6.24 2.23 11.83
CA LEU A 2 -5.02 1.61 11.26
C LEU A 2 -5.24 0.21 10.65
N ILE A 3 -6.12 -0.59 11.25
CA ILE A 3 -6.49 -1.92 10.73
C ILE A 3 -7.16 -1.84 9.36
N SER A 4 -7.94 -0.77 9.10
CA SER A 4 -8.60 -0.55 7.81
C SER A 4 -7.58 -0.30 6.70
N LEU A 5 -6.52 0.47 6.98
CA LEU A 5 -5.40 0.68 6.07
C LEU A 5 -4.63 -0.63 5.80
N LEU A 6 -4.38 -1.43 6.84
CA LEU A 6 -3.73 -2.74 6.69
C LEU A 6 -4.57 -3.71 5.84
N ASN A 7 -5.90 -3.73 6.03
CA ASN A 7 -6.81 -4.51 5.20
C ASN A 7 -6.78 -4.04 3.75
N LEU A 8 -6.81 -2.72 3.54
CA LEU A 8 -6.80 -2.12 2.21
C LEU A 8 -5.51 -2.48 1.45
N ILE A 9 -4.37 -2.36 2.10
CA ILE A 9 -3.06 -2.75 1.54
C ILE A 9 -3.00 -4.25 1.28
N SER A 10 -3.62 -5.08 2.13
CA SER A 10 -3.68 -6.53 1.92
C SER A 10 -4.46 -6.92 0.66
N SER A 11 -5.53 -6.19 0.35
CA SER A 11 -6.35 -6.42 -0.85
C SER A 11 -5.79 -5.74 -2.09
N ASN A 12 -5.17 -4.56 -1.93
CA ASN A 12 -4.55 -3.81 -2.99
C ASN A 12 -3.12 -3.37 -2.62
N PRO A 13 -2.12 -4.24 -2.85
CA PRO A 13 -0.73 -3.95 -2.47
C PRO A 13 -0.06 -2.86 -3.32
N ILE A 14 -0.68 -2.48 -4.45
CA ILE A 14 -0.18 -1.47 -5.39
C ILE A 14 -1.17 -0.31 -5.41
N ALA A 15 -0.86 0.78 -4.74
CA ALA A 15 -1.73 1.96 -4.65
C ALA A 15 -0.92 3.26 -4.60
N THR A 16 -1.57 4.40 -4.75
CA THR A 16 -0.98 5.71 -4.46
C THR A 16 -1.43 6.20 -3.09
N LEU A 17 -0.73 7.17 -2.50
CA LEU A 17 -1.19 7.81 -1.26
C LEU A 17 -2.54 8.49 -1.44
N GLU A 18 -2.81 9.01 -2.64
CA GLU A 18 -4.10 9.60 -3.02
C GLU A 18 -5.20 8.54 -3.04
N ASP A 19 -5.00 7.41 -3.72
CA ASP A 19 -5.97 6.31 -3.80
C ASP A 19 -6.32 5.75 -2.40
N LEU A 20 -5.31 5.54 -1.56
CA LEU A 20 -5.52 5.12 -0.17
C LEU A 20 -6.27 6.18 0.65
N GLY A 21 -6.01 7.47 0.41
CA GLY A 21 -6.69 8.59 1.05
C GLY A 21 -8.17 8.66 0.65
N GLU A 22 -8.46 8.53 -0.64
CA GLU A 22 -9.82 8.51 -1.17
C GLU A 22 -10.62 7.32 -0.61
N GLN A 23 -10.06 6.12 -0.62
CA GLN A 23 -10.72 4.92 -0.12
C GLN A 23 -10.99 4.94 1.39
N LEU A 24 -10.14 5.62 2.17
CA LEU A 24 -10.30 5.77 3.62
C LEU A 24 -10.97 7.09 4.02
N ALA A 25 -11.33 7.95 3.04
CA ALA A 25 -11.85 9.30 3.24
C ALA A 25 -10.98 10.16 4.18
N VAL A 26 -9.65 10.09 4.01
CA VAL A 26 -8.67 10.86 4.79
C VAL A 26 -7.65 11.53 3.88
N SER A 27 -6.99 12.58 4.38
CA SER A 27 -5.98 13.29 3.62
C SER A 27 -4.75 12.40 3.31
N PRO A 28 -4.13 12.55 2.12
CA PRO A 28 -2.95 11.78 1.73
C PRO A 28 -1.75 11.98 2.68
N GLU A 29 -1.61 13.17 3.29
CA GLU A 29 -0.61 13.45 4.32
C GLU A 29 -0.77 12.59 5.58
N LEU A 30 -2.03 12.29 5.95
CA LEU A 30 -2.33 11.41 7.07
C LEU A 30 -1.99 9.96 6.72
N ILE A 31 -2.31 9.52 5.50
CA ILE A 31 -1.90 8.19 5.01
C ILE A 31 -0.39 8.04 5.03
N GLU A 32 0.35 9.05 4.54
CA GLU A 32 1.81 9.03 4.55
C GLU A 32 2.34 8.84 5.97
N THR A 33 1.81 9.60 6.93
CA THR A 33 2.17 9.49 8.35
C THR A 33 1.86 8.10 8.91
N MET A 34 0.68 7.55 8.60
CA MET A 34 0.25 6.24 9.07
C MET A 34 1.11 5.11 8.50
N VAL A 35 1.38 5.13 7.20
CA VAL A 35 2.24 4.17 6.52
C VAL A 35 3.66 4.24 7.08
N ALA A 36 4.21 5.45 7.25
CA ALA A 36 5.56 5.64 7.81
C ALA A 36 5.66 5.07 9.25
N ASP A 37 4.67 5.34 10.10
CA ASP A 37 4.61 4.79 11.47
C ASP A 37 4.48 3.26 11.47
N LEU A 38 3.60 2.70 10.64
CA LEU A 38 3.44 1.24 10.51
C LEU A 38 4.68 0.56 9.95
N THR A 39 5.38 1.19 9.01
CA THR A 39 6.66 0.69 8.49
C THR A 39 7.76 0.75 9.54
N LYS A 40 7.84 1.85 10.29
CA LYS A 40 8.80 1.98 11.41
C LYS A 40 8.56 0.95 12.51
N ARG A 41 7.30 0.62 12.79
CA ARG A 41 6.91 -0.43 13.75
C ARG A 41 7.09 -1.84 13.19
N GLY A 42 7.34 -1.97 11.89
CA GLY A 42 7.55 -3.24 11.21
C GLY A 42 6.26 -4.03 10.95
N TYR A 43 5.12 -3.36 10.81
CA TYR A 43 3.84 -3.96 10.36
C TYR A 43 3.68 -3.93 8.84
N LEU A 44 4.25 -2.91 8.20
CA LEU A 44 4.25 -2.73 6.75
C LEU A 44 5.66 -2.63 6.21
N LYS A 45 5.85 -3.05 4.96
CA LYS A 45 7.08 -2.80 4.22
C LYS A 45 6.73 -2.07 2.94
N ALA A 46 7.26 -0.86 2.80
CA ALA A 46 7.19 -0.11 1.55
C ALA A 46 8.31 -0.59 0.63
N TYR A 47 7.96 -0.87 -0.62
CA TYR A 47 8.88 -1.11 -1.70
C TYR A 47 8.86 0.14 -2.56
N GLU A 48 9.92 0.94 -2.41
CA GLU A 48 10.17 2.06 -3.29
C GLU A 48 10.67 1.47 -4.61
N ASP A 49 9.82 1.65 -5.62
CA ASP A 49 10.11 1.50 -7.03
C ASP A 49 10.10 0.08 -7.64
N CYS A 50 9.11 -0.12 -8.51
CA CYS A 50 9.30 -0.84 -9.77
C CYS A 50 10.22 -0.04 -10.74
N THR A 51 11.40 0.42 -10.29
CA THR A 51 12.26 1.30 -11.12
C THR A 51 12.93 0.51 -12.21
N SER A 52 13.64 -0.57 -11.87
CA SER A 52 14.60 -1.14 -12.82
C SER A 52 13.98 -1.92 -13.98
N THR A 53 12.74 -2.40 -13.84
CA THR A 53 12.08 -3.24 -14.87
C THR A 53 11.05 -2.47 -15.69
N CYS A 54 10.44 -1.43 -15.12
CA CYS A 54 9.42 -0.64 -15.85
C CYS A 54 10.02 0.37 -16.82
N GLU A 55 11.29 0.74 -16.69
CA GLU A 55 11.97 1.65 -17.65
C GLU A 55 12.04 1.08 -19.08
N ASN A 56 12.08 -0.25 -19.23
CA ASN A 56 12.02 -0.94 -20.53
C ASN A 56 10.64 -1.56 -20.83
N CYS A 57 9.63 -1.33 -19.98
CA CYS A 57 8.30 -1.85 -20.24
C CYS A 57 7.63 -1.01 -21.35
N PRO A 58 7.17 -1.62 -22.46
CA PRO A 58 6.48 -0.88 -23.53
C PRO A 58 5.17 -0.20 -23.06
N MET A 59 4.65 -0.57 -21.89
CA MET A 59 3.52 0.10 -21.22
C MET A 59 3.95 1.23 -20.24
N SER A 60 5.23 1.56 -20.14
CA SER A 60 5.74 2.60 -19.22
C SER A 60 5.10 3.98 -19.45
N ARG A 61 4.76 4.32 -20.70
CA ARG A 61 4.01 5.55 -21.03
C ARG A 61 2.59 5.58 -20.44
N VAL A 62 1.97 4.42 -20.27
CA VAL A 62 0.62 4.30 -19.68
C VAL A 62 0.71 4.29 -18.16
N CYS A 63 1.78 3.71 -17.60
CA CYS A 63 2.02 3.65 -16.16
C CYS A 63 2.57 4.98 -15.58
N GLY A 64 3.10 5.87 -16.42
CA GLY A 64 4.00 6.96 -16.01
C GLY A 64 3.54 8.41 -16.20
N THR A 65 2.24 8.71 -16.18
CA THR A 65 1.75 10.10 -16.33
C THR A 65 1.09 10.71 -15.09
N GLY A 66 1.15 10.04 -13.93
CA GLY A 66 0.63 10.54 -12.65
C GLY A 66 1.50 10.14 -11.46
N THR A 67 1.07 10.53 -10.25
CA THR A 67 1.64 10.12 -8.95
C THR A 67 2.02 8.65 -9.00
N ARG A 68 3.31 8.35 -8.81
CA ARG A 68 3.81 6.98 -8.98
C ARG A 68 3.19 6.07 -7.91
N PRO A 69 2.57 4.95 -8.30
CA PRO A 69 2.07 3.99 -7.33
C PRO A 69 3.24 3.41 -6.54
N LYS A 70 3.06 3.33 -5.23
CA LYS A 70 3.98 2.67 -4.30
C LYS A 70 3.45 1.28 -4.01
N ILE A 71 4.37 0.36 -3.70
CA ILE A 71 4.00 -1.00 -3.33
C ILE A 71 4.18 -1.15 -1.83
N TRP A 72 3.13 -1.62 -1.16
CA TRP A 72 3.17 -1.94 0.26
C TRP A 72 2.79 -3.39 0.49
N THR A 73 3.52 -4.07 1.36
CA THR A 73 3.19 -5.42 1.78
C THR A 73 3.14 -5.51 3.30
N LEU A 74 2.30 -6.43 3.79
CA LEU A 74 2.28 -6.77 5.20
C LEU A 74 3.53 -7.57 5.56
N THR A 75 4.08 -7.30 6.74
CA THR A 75 5.13 -8.13 7.33
C THR A 75 4.50 -9.28 8.13
N GLU A 76 5.28 -10.25 8.59
CA GLU A 76 4.81 -11.31 9.51
C GLU A 76 4.06 -10.76 10.73
N LYS A 77 4.38 -9.54 11.20
CA LYS A 77 3.65 -8.86 12.27
C LYS A 77 2.32 -8.24 11.83
N GLY A 78 2.22 -7.79 10.58
CA GLY A 78 1.01 -7.18 10.01
C GLY A 78 -0.04 -8.19 9.59
N HIS A 79 0.37 -9.36 9.06
CA HIS A 79 -0.52 -10.42 8.61
C HIS A 79 -1.59 -10.88 9.64
N PRO A 80 -1.26 -11.13 10.93
CA PRO A 80 -2.28 -11.55 11.90
C PRO A 80 -3.32 -10.46 12.19
N MET A 81 -2.97 -9.17 12.01
CA MET A 81 -3.91 -8.05 12.27
C MET A 81 -5.03 -7.94 11.24
N VAL A 82 -4.82 -8.50 10.04
CA VAL A 82 -5.80 -8.53 8.94
C VAL A 82 -6.56 -9.85 8.93
N GLN A 83 -5.90 -10.96 9.25
CA GLN A 83 -6.54 -12.29 9.29
C GLN A 83 -7.62 -12.43 10.37
N SER A 84 -7.55 -11.67 11.47
CA SER A 84 -8.63 -11.65 12.47
C SER A 84 -9.92 -10.97 11.98
N SER A 85 -9.90 -10.32 10.82
CA SER A 85 -11.05 -9.62 10.22
C SER A 85 -11.47 -10.18 8.86
N ASN A 86 -10.61 -10.94 8.18
CA ASN A 86 -10.91 -11.51 6.86
C ASN A 86 -10.62 -13.01 6.85
N SER A 87 -11.64 -13.81 7.15
CA SER A 87 -11.62 -15.26 6.92
C SER A 87 -11.56 -15.49 5.40
N PRO A 88 -10.54 -16.18 4.86
CA PRO A 88 -10.53 -16.54 3.44
C PRO A 88 -11.68 -17.52 3.20
N LYS A 89 -12.66 -17.12 2.40
CA LYS A 89 -13.65 -18.03 1.84
C LYS A 89 -13.18 -18.40 0.43
N GLN A 90 -12.59 -19.60 0.37
CA GLN A 90 -12.25 -20.46 -0.78
C GLN A 90 -10.91 -20.23 -1.47
#